data_AF-A0A520KVP5-F1
#
_entry.id   AF-A0A520KVP5-F1
#
_cell.length_a   1.000
_cell.length_b   1.000
_cell.length_c   1.000
_cell.angle_alpha   90.00
_cell.angle_beta   90.00
_cell.angle_gamma   90.00
#
_symmetry.space_group_name_H-M   'P 1'
#
loop_
_entity.id
_entity.type
_entity.pdbx_description
1 polymer ?
#
loop_
_entity_poly.entity_id
_entity_poly.type
_entity_poly.pdbx_seq_one_letter_code
_entity_poly.pdbx_strand_id
1 'polypeptide(L)'
;MRSYHGIFVLLLLSLSIASPIASAQLHDTLVKDQPKLPMELSSYYRDFRGSHYIDLLKNSGIGERREKDRRDLAVIENYMIIHDAGRLDLESSETARGYLEETVIKPLKEEKSVFLQTGETMEFEDLDRLALAKLLYYYVRDDIYFPHPEEERGIERCLVSVPKVGLLLLMYPEIIKFPCETMRTQHGDCTDKALLLSTLLKMEGYEVAIGSAPSMTVNTNGEYVWFGYHTYVLLKDEGWGIGKLELKEDIFGHKMGGRWIILDPIYSPRHFDRIQLLGGGKVLEFGDTPNWVGYKDETFIPLNEVLFSYGLVNEEVISNVPPLIRCRR
;
A
#
# COMPACT_ATOMS: atom_id res chain seq x y z
N MET A 1 -11.88 -12.84 -36.28
CA MET A 1 -11.00 -12.37 -35.19
C MET A 1 -11.02 -13.41 -34.08
N ARG A 2 -10.03 -14.30 -34.07
CA ARG A 2 -9.89 -15.40 -33.11
C ARG A 2 -8.45 -15.36 -32.57
N SER A 3 -8.32 -15.61 -31.26
CA SER A 3 -7.12 -16.17 -30.61
C SER A 3 -5.94 -15.27 -30.22
N TYR A 4 -6.18 -14.07 -29.66
CA TYR A 4 -5.12 -13.36 -28.90
C TYR A 4 -5.19 -13.56 -27.37
N HIS A 5 -6.32 -14.03 -26.83
CA HIS A 5 -6.48 -14.24 -25.39
C HIS A 5 -5.82 -15.55 -24.90
N GLY A 6 -5.77 -16.58 -25.74
CA GLY A 6 -5.18 -17.88 -25.36
C GLY A 6 -3.66 -17.86 -25.24
N ILE A 7 -2.97 -17.06 -26.05
CA ILE A 7 -1.50 -16.96 -26.06
C ILE A 7 -1.00 -16.18 -24.83
N PHE A 8 -1.74 -15.15 -24.41
CA PHE A 8 -1.39 -14.33 -23.23
C PHE A 8 -1.52 -15.11 -21.92
N VAL A 9 -2.56 -15.95 -21.80
CA VAL A 9 -2.79 -16.83 -20.64
C VAL A 9 -1.74 -17.96 -20.57
N LEU A 10 -1.33 -18.52 -21.73
CA LEU A 10 -0.27 -19.54 -21.79
C LEU A 10 1.12 -18.98 -21.46
N LEU A 11 1.42 -17.72 -21.80
CA LEU A 11 2.67 -17.07 -21.40
C LEU A 11 2.75 -16.87 -19.88
N LEU A 12 1.64 -16.43 -19.25
CA LEU A 12 1.52 -16.28 -17.80
C LEU A 12 1.67 -17.62 -17.07
N LEU A 13 1.11 -18.71 -17.61
CA LEU A 13 1.26 -20.06 -17.05
C LEU A 13 2.68 -20.62 -17.18
N SER A 14 3.42 -20.27 -18.24
CA SER A 14 4.80 -20.74 -18.45
C SER A 14 5.83 -20.05 -17.54
N LEU A 15 5.57 -18.81 -17.12
CA LEU A 15 6.41 -18.07 -16.16
C LEU A 15 6.29 -18.62 -14.73
N SER A 16 5.16 -19.23 -14.37
CA SER A 16 4.94 -19.87 -13.06
C SER A 16 5.80 -21.11 -12.80
N ILE A 17 6.50 -21.64 -13.81
CA ILE A 17 7.29 -22.89 -13.70
C ILE A 17 8.80 -22.60 -13.63
N ALA A 18 9.26 -21.38 -13.94
CA ALA A 18 10.68 -21.13 -14.24
C ALA A 18 11.43 -20.15 -13.32
N SER A 19 10.87 -19.60 -12.25
CA SER A 19 11.67 -18.70 -11.37
C SER A 19 11.36 -18.74 -9.86
N PRO A 20 11.75 -19.81 -9.16
CA PRO A 20 11.94 -19.74 -7.71
C PRO A 20 13.37 -19.33 -7.30
N ILE A 21 14.34 -19.22 -8.24
CA ILE A 21 15.77 -19.28 -7.89
C ILE A 21 16.51 -17.93 -8.01
N ALA A 22 15.98 -16.93 -8.72
CA ALA A 22 16.69 -15.65 -8.92
C ALA A 22 16.32 -14.56 -7.89
N SER A 23 15.07 -14.51 -7.43
CA SER A 23 14.58 -13.52 -6.44
C SER A 23 15.29 -13.64 -5.07
N ALA A 24 15.83 -14.82 -4.74
CA ALA A 24 16.44 -15.08 -3.44
C ALA A 24 17.85 -14.47 -3.24
N GLN A 25 18.52 -13.96 -4.29
CA GLN A 25 19.95 -13.57 -4.19
C GLN A 25 20.24 -12.05 -4.16
N LEU A 26 19.23 -11.18 -4.31
CA LEU A 26 19.42 -9.72 -4.24
C LEU A 26 19.04 -9.10 -2.89
N HIS A 27 18.24 -9.78 -2.07
CA HIS A 27 17.66 -9.23 -0.84
C HIS A 27 18.45 -9.52 0.46
N ASP A 28 19.58 -10.22 0.35
CA ASP A 28 20.29 -10.87 1.47
C ASP A 28 21.09 -9.91 2.38
N THR A 29 20.87 -8.59 2.31
CA THR A 29 21.53 -7.61 3.21
C THR A 29 20.57 -6.72 4.00
N LEU A 30 19.25 -6.82 3.79
CA LEU A 30 18.25 -5.99 4.49
C LEU A 30 17.03 -6.77 5.03
N VAL A 31 16.85 -8.04 4.67
CA VAL A 31 15.77 -8.86 5.23
C VAL A 31 16.15 -9.23 6.66
N LYS A 32 15.62 -8.49 7.62
CA LYS A 32 15.62 -8.92 9.03
C LYS A 32 14.94 -10.30 9.09
N ASP A 33 15.46 -11.21 9.92
CA ASP A 33 14.80 -12.49 10.20
C ASP A 33 13.46 -12.23 10.89
N GLN A 34 12.42 -12.02 10.09
CA GLN A 34 11.09 -11.76 10.61
C GLN A 34 10.40 -13.06 11.03
N PRO A 35 9.59 -13.04 12.11
CA PRO A 35 8.80 -14.19 12.49
C PRO A 35 7.95 -14.68 11.31
N LYS A 36 7.97 -15.99 11.09
CA LYS A 36 7.20 -16.60 10.00
C LYS A 36 5.71 -16.31 10.21
N LEU A 37 5.02 -16.00 9.11
CA LEU A 37 3.57 -15.84 9.14
C LEU A 37 2.92 -17.20 9.48
N PRO A 38 1.97 -17.24 10.44
CA PRO A 38 1.18 -18.43 10.74
C PRO A 38 0.59 -19.08 9.49
N MET A 39 0.62 -20.41 9.43
CA MET A 39 0.22 -21.16 8.24
C MET A 39 -1.27 -20.96 7.92
N GLU A 40 -2.12 -20.81 8.95
CA GLU A 40 -3.54 -20.49 8.73
C GLU A 40 -3.75 -19.14 8.03
N LEU A 41 -2.93 -18.13 8.33
CA LEU A 41 -2.99 -16.81 7.69
C LEU A 41 -2.53 -16.89 6.24
N SER A 42 -1.38 -17.53 5.99
CA SER A 42 -0.88 -17.71 4.62
C SER A 42 -1.88 -18.46 3.73
N SER A 43 -2.56 -19.46 4.28
CA SER A 43 -3.61 -20.19 3.55
C SER A 43 -4.83 -19.32 3.30
N TYR A 44 -5.28 -18.58 4.32
CA TYR A 44 -6.42 -17.67 4.21
C TYR A 44 -6.20 -16.56 3.17
N TYR A 45 -5.03 -15.90 3.18
CA TYR A 45 -4.71 -14.83 2.22
C TYR A 45 -4.64 -15.34 0.79
N ARG A 46 -4.12 -16.56 0.59
CA ARG A 46 -4.12 -17.23 -0.72
C ARG A 46 -5.53 -17.49 -1.23
N ASP A 47 -6.41 -18.01 -0.37
CA ASP A 47 -7.81 -18.27 -0.74
C ASP A 47 -8.58 -16.97 -1.00
N PHE A 48 -8.30 -15.92 -0.22
CA PHE A 48 -8.87 -14.58 -0.41
C PHE A 48 -8.49 -14.01 -1.77
N ARG A 49 -7.18 -14.02 -2.08
CA ARG A 49 -6.69 -13.60 -3.40
C ARG A 49 -7.25 -14.45 -4.52
N GLY A 50 -7.35 -15.77 -4.35
CA GLY A 50 -7.95 -16.66 -5.36
C GLY A 50 -9.40 -16.29 -5.68
N SER A 51 -10.17 -15.91 -4.67
CA SER A 51 -11.59 -15.53 -4.82
C SER A 51 -11.79 -14.13 -5.40
N HIS A 52 -10.83 -13.22 -5.19
CA HIS A 52 -10.90 -11.82 -5.62
C HIS A 52 -9.88 -11.47 -6.74
N TYR A 53 -9.25 -12.47 -7.35
CA TYR A 53 -8.12 -12.29 -8.27
C TYR A 53 -8.42 -11.32 -9.41
N ILE A 54 -9.61 -11.45 -10.01
CA ILE A 54 -10.03 -10.61 -11.12
C ILE A 54 -10.22 -9.16 -10.69
N ASP A 55 -10.75 -8.91 -9.50
CA ASP A 55 -10.99 -7.55 -9.00
C ASP A 55 -9.67 -6.91 -8.57
N LEU A 56 -8.76 -7.66 -7.95
CA LEU A 56 -7.39 -7.23 -7.67
C LEU A 56 -6.63 -6.89 -8.97
N LEU A 57 -6.76 -7.72 -10.01
CA LEU A 57 -6.07 -7.51 -11.30
C LEU A 57 -6.64 -6.35 -12.11
N LYS A 58 -7.96 -6.16 -12.14
CA LYS A 58 -8.56 -4.98 -12.80
C LYS A 58 -8.09 -3.68 -12.15
N ASN A 59 -7.86 -3.76 -10.84
CA ASN A 59 -7.49 -2.62 -10.04
C ASN A 59 -5.97 -2.41 -9.92
N SER A 60 -5.11 -3.30 -10.42
CA SER A 60 -3.65 -3.10 -10.43
C SER A 60 -3.12 -2.04 -11.42
N GLY A 61 -4.00 -1.24 -12.05
CA GLY A 61 -3.59 -0.01 -12.73
C GLY A 61 -3.51 -0.08 -14.26
N ILE A 62 -4.14 -1.04 -14.92
CA ILE A 62 -4.21 -1.07 -16.39
C ILE A 62 -5.49 -0.36 -16.88
N GLY A 63 -5.39 0.96 -17.09
CA GLY A 63 -6.43 1.78 -17.74
C GLY A 63 -7.19 2.73 -16.82
N GLU A 64 -7.97 3.63 -17.42
CA GLU A 64 -8.85 4.57 -16.72
C GLU A 64 -9.82 3.80 -15.80
N ARG A 65 -9.72 4.03 -14.48
CA ARG A 65 -10.62 3.39 -13.52
C ARG A 65 -11.96 4.11 -13.52
N ARG A 66 -13.05 3.36 -13.70
CA ARG A 66 -14.39 3.91 -13.48
C ARG A 66 -14.59 4.13 -11.98
N GLU A 67 -15.55 4.97 -11.61
CA GLU A 67 -15.91 5.18 -10.20
C GLU A 67 -16.22 3.86 -9.47
N LYS A 68 -16.93 2.95 -10.14
CA LYS A 68 -17.23 1.62 -9.61
C LYS A 68 -15.95 0.84 -9.27
N ASP A 69 -14.99 0.80 -10.19
CA ASP A 69 -13.74 0.04 -10.01
C ASP A 69 -12.95 0.59 -8.80
N ARG A 70 -12.95 1.91 -8.61
CA ARG A 70 -12.32 2.56 -7.43
C ARG A 70 -13.01 2.18 -6.12
N ARG A 71 -14.35 2.19 -6.09
CA ARG A 71 -15.11 1.76 -4.91
C ARG A 71 -14.86 0.29 -4.60
N ASP A 72 -14.87 -0.58 -5.61
CA ASP A 72 -14.64 -2.02 -5.45
C ASP A 72 -13.23 -2.30 -4.88
N LEU A 73 -12.19 -1.61 -5.37
CA LEU A 73 -10.83 -1.71 -4.79
C LEU A 73 -10.81 -1.23 -3.34
N ALA A 74 -11.35 -0.05 -3.07
CA ALA A 74 -11.32 0.53 -1.74
C ALA A 74 -12.07 -0.34 -0.71
N VAL A 75 -13.10 -1.07 -1.13
CA VAL A 75 -13.77 -2.10 -0.30
C VAL A 75 -12.82 -3.25 0.02
N ILE A 76 -12.07 -3.76 -0.96
CA ILE A 76 -11.08 -4.83 -0.74
C ILE A 76 -9.94 -4.36 0.16
N GLU A 77 -9.39 -3.17 -0.08
CA GLU A 77 -8.34 -2.57 0.75
C GLU A 77 -8.82 -2.38 2.20
N ASN A 78 -10.04 -1.86 2.38
CA ASN A 78 -10.67 -1.77 3.71
C ASN A 78 -10.76 -3.14 4.37
N TYR A 79 -11.20 -4.17 3.62
CA TYR A 79 -11.34 -5.52 4.16
C TYR A 79 -9.99 -6.05 4.66
N MET A 80 -8.92 -5.87 3.87
CA MET A 80 -7.58 -6.30 4.24
C MET A 80 -7.09 -5.59 5.51
N ILE A 81 -7.35 -4.30 5.64
CA ILE A 81 -6.99 -3.50 6.83
C ILE A 81 -7.79 -3.94 8.06
N ILE A 82 -9.12 -4.01 7.95
CA ILE A 82 -10.01 -4.36 9.07
C ILE A 82 -9.78 -5.81 9.51
N HIS A 83 -9.52 -6.73 8.56
CA HIS A 83 -9.13 -8.11 8.87
C HIS A 83 -7.85 -8.16 9.69
N ASP A 84 -6.76 -7.58 9.20
CA ASP A 84 -5.46 -7.68 9.90
C ASP A 84 -5.40 -6.82 11.18
N ALA A 85 -6.29 -5.83 11.32
CA ALA A 85 -6.48 -5.09 12.57
C ALA A 85 -7.23 -5.90 13.64
N GLY A 86 -7.73 -7.11 13.34
CA GLY A 86 -8.46 -7.96 14.27
C GLY A 86 -9.87 -7.48 14.57
N ARG A 87 -10.50 -6.78 13.62
CA ARG A 87 -11.83 -6.17 13.79
C ARG A 87 -12.94 -7.00 13.16
N LEU A 88 -12.61 -8.14 12.54
CA LEU A 88 -13.60 -9.10 12.05
C LEU A 88 -13.79 -10.22 13.07
N ASP A 89 -15.02 -10.72 13.18
CA ASP A 89 -15.36 -11.91 13.97
C ASP A 89 -14.90 -13.19 13.23
N LEU A 90 -13.58 -13.33 13.08
CA LEU A 90 -12.91 -14.43 12.39
C LEU A 90 -11.63 -14.80 13.15
N GLU A 91 -11.40 -16.09 13.36
CA GLU A 91 -10.15 -16.60 13.99
C GLU A 91 -8.89 -16.11 13.25
N SER A 92 -8.92 -16.05 11.91
CA SER A 92 -7.81 -15.50 11.12
C SER A 92 -7.58 -14.01 11.36
N SER A 93 -8.63 -13.24 11.66
CA SER A 93 -8.50 -11.81 11.99
C SER A 93 -7.84 -11.62 13.35
N GLU A 94 -8.22 -12.44 14.34
CA GLU A 94 -7.57 -12.45 15.65
C GLU A 94 -6.10 -12.86 15.57
N THR A 95 -5.78 -13.93 14.81
CA THR A 95 -4.39 -14.36 14.59
C THR A 95 -3.56 -13.27 13.91
N ALA A 96 -4.11 -12.58 12.91
CA ALA A 96 -3.43 -11.49 12.21
C ALA A 96 -3.12 -10.32 13.15
N ARG A 97 -4.10 -9.92 13.98
CA ARG A 97 -3.90 -8.89 15.01
C ARG A 97 -2.79 -9.28 15.97
N GLY A 98 -2.82 -10.52 16.48
CA GLY A 98 -1.79 -11.03 17.39
C GLY A 98 -0.40 -11.01 16.75
N TYR A 99 -0.29 -11.41 15.48
CA TYR A 99 0.97 -11.37 14.74
C TYR A 99 1.53 -9.94 14.64
N LEU A 100 0.74 -8.95 14.19
CA LEU A 100 1.21 -7.56 14.10
C LEU A 100 1.47 -6.92 15.47
N GLU A 101 0.70 -7.31 16.49
CA GLU A 101 0.90 -6.82 17.85
C GLU A 101 2.26 -7.24 18.41
N GLU A 102 2.62 -8.52 18.27
CA GLU A 102 3.90 -9.06 18.77
C GLU A 102 5.10 -8.68 17.89
N THR A 103 4.91 -8.53 16.58
CA THR A 103 6.03 -8.29 15.65
C THR A 103 6.32 -6.81 15.39
N VAL A 104 5.36 -5.92 15.64
CA VAL A 104 5.50 -4.49 15.33
C VAL A 104 5.11 -3.60 16.50
N ILE A 105 3.85 -3.66 16.94
CA ILE A 105 3.30 -2.66 17.89
C ILE A 105 4.02 -2.70 19.24
N LYS A 106 4.14 -3.89 19.85
CA LYS A 106 4.79 -4.03 21.16
C LYS A 106 6.28 -3.65 21.09
N PRO A 107 7.09 -4.22 20.17
CA PRO A 107 8.50 -3.82 20.03
C PRO A 107 8.68 -2.31 19.87
N LEU A 108 7.92 -1.67 18.97
CA LEU A 108 8.03 -0.22 18.75
C LEU A 108 7.65 0.58 20.01
N LYS A 109 6.61 0.17 20.74
CA LYS A 109 6.21 0.85 21.97
C LYS A 109 7.21 0.68 23.12
N GLU A 110 7.90 -0.46 23.17
CA GLU A 110 8.94 -0.75 24.15
C GLU A 110 10.24 0.01 23.85
N GLU A 111 10.67 -0.02 22.59
CA GLU A 111 11.89 0.65 22.13
C GLU A 111 11.72 2.17 21.99
N LYS A 112 10.48 2.64 21.78
CA LYS A 112 10.10 4.04 21.55
C LYS A 112 10.97 4.73 20.49
N SER A 113 11.49 3.97 19.53
CA SER A 113 12.47 4.47 18.59
C SER A 113 12.43 3.72 17.27
N VAL A 114 12.98 4.35 16.24
CA VAL A 114 13.10 3.79 14.90
C VAL A 114 14.38 4.30 14.24
N PHE A 115 15.10 3.38 13.61
CA PHE A 115 16.29 3.73 12.81
C PHE A 115 15.86 4.21 11.42
N LEU A 116 16.20 5.46 11.09
CA LEU A 116 15.83 6.10 9.84
C LEU A 116 16.80 5.73 8.72
N GLN A 117 16.33 5.85 7.48
CA GLN A 117 17.18 5.62 6.30
C GLN A 117 18.34 6.62 6.17
N THR A 118 18.28 7.75 6.88
CA THR A 118 19.35 8.76 6.97
C THR A 118 20.55 8.27 7.79
N GLY A 119 20.38 7.18 8.56
CA GLY A 119 21.38 6.67 9.50
C GLY A 119 21.22 7.21 10.93
N GLU A 120 20.20 8.03 11.17
CA GLU A 120 19.85 8.56 12.49
C GLU A 120 18.80 7.68 13.17
N THR A 121 18.80 7.64 14.51
CA THR A 121 17.70 7.05 15.29
C THR A 121 16.76 8.15 15.74
N MET A 122 15.48 8.02 15.42
CA MET A 122 14.42 8.84 16.02
C MET A 122 13.97 8.17 17.31
N GLU A 123 14.07 8.85 18.44
CA GLU A 123 13.69 8.35 19.76
C GLU A 123 12.65 9.27 20.41
N PHE A 124 11.74 8.69 21.19
CA PHE A 124 10.72 9.41 21.94
C PHE A 124 10.83 9.10 23.43
N GLU A 125 10.84 10.14 24.28
CA GLU A 125 10.81 9.96 25.73
C GLU A 125 9.47 9.32 26.16
N ASP A 126 8.37 9.88 25.67
CA ASP A 126 7.00 9.42 25.91
C ASP A 126 6.25 9.23 24.60
N LEU A 127 5.39 8.20 24.56
CA LEU A 127 4.53 7.90 23.43
C LEU A 127 3.11 8.42 23.69
N ASP A 128 2.95 9.73 23.59
CA ASP A 128 1.62 10.29 23.36
C ASP A 128 1.08 9.86 21.98
N ARG A 129 -0.17 10.24 21.68
CA ARG A 129 -0.79 9.82 20.40
C ARG A 129 -0.10 10.40 19.17
N LEU A 130 0.46 11.60 19.23
CA LEU A 130 1.19 12.16 18.10
C LEU A 130 2.53 11.43 17.91
N ALA A 131 3.26 11.20 19.00
CA ALA A 131 4.54 10.50 19.00
C ALA A 131 4.38 9.05 18.50
N LEU A 132 3.34 8.33 18.94
CA LEU A 132 3.06 6.98 18.45
C LEU A 132 2.70 6.98 16.97
N ALA A 133 1.84 7.91 16.50
CA ALA A 133 1.51 8.01 15.08
C ALA A 133 2.76 8.29 14.21
N LYS A 134 3.66 9.17 14.69
CA LYS A 134 4.96 9.42 14.05
C LYS A 134 5.80 8.16 14.01
N LEU A 135 5.98 7.48 15.15
CA LEU A 135 6.78 6.28 15.25
C LEU A 135 6.32 5.19 14.26
N LEU A 136 5.01 4.95 14.17
CA LEU A 136 4.43 4.01 13.20
C LEU A 136 4.66 4.46 11.74
N TYR A 137 4.49 5.75 11.44
CA TYR A 137 4.75 6.30 10.11
C TYR A 137 6.21 6.08 9.69
N TYR A 138 7.16 6.50 10.52
CA TYR A 138 8.58 6.39 10.21
C TYR A 138 9.04 4.93 10.14
N TYR A 139 8.50 4.05 10.99
CA TYR A 139 8.72 2.61 10.88
C TYR A 139 8.33 2.08 9.50
N VAL A 140 7.09 2.32 9.07
CA VAL A 140 6.64 1.82 7.75
C VAL A 140 7.38 2.51 6.61
N ARG A 141 7.66 3.82 6.72
CA ARG A 141 8.37 4.60 5.70
C ARG A 141 9.79 4.07 5.48
N ASP A 142 10.54 3.88 6.56
CA ASP A 142 11.98 3.68 6.50
C ASP A 142 12.43 2.22 6.67
N ASP A 143 11.71 1.39 7.43
CA ASP A 143 12.09 0.00 7.71
C ASP A 143 11.54 -1.01 6.69
N ILE A 144 10.35 -0.74 6.12
CA ILE A 144 9.79 -1.56 5.05
C ILE A 144 10.39 -1.14 3.71
N TYR A 145 11.08 -2.05 3.02
CA TYR A 145 11.71 -1.76 1.73
C TYR A 145 10.65 -1.60 0.63
N PHE A 146 10.86 -0.62 -0.27
CA PHE A 146 10.05 -0.45 -1.47
C PHE A 146 10.85 -0.89 -2.70
N PRO A 147 10.30 -1.78 -3.55
CA PRO A 147 11.03 -2.35 -4.68
C PRO A 147 11.42 -1.30 -5.71
N HIS A 148 12.63 -1.42 -6.24
CA HIS A 148 13.06 -0.64 -7.39
C HIS A 148 13.39 -1.54 -8.58
N PRO A 149 12.67 -1.39 -9.70
CA PRO A 149 12.89 -2.27 -10.85
C PRO A 149 14.28 -2.17 -11.51
N GLU A 150 15.02 -1.09 -11.25
CA GLU A 150 16.39 -0.92 -11.75
C GLU A 150 17.42 -1.69 -10.89
N GLU A 151 17.05 -2.09 -9.68
CA GLU A 151 17.86 -2.90 -8.77
C GLU A 151 17.67 -4.41 -9.02
N GLU A 152 16.65 -4.79 -9.80
CA GLU A 152 16.41 -6.16 -10.27
C GLU A 152 17.47 -6.60 -11.30
N ARG A 153 18.00 -7.83 -11.18
CA ARG A 153 19.01 -8.37 -12.11
C ARG A 153 18.41 -9.47 -12.99
N GLY A 154 18.79 -9.49 -14.27
CA GLY A 154 18.44 -10.57 -15.21
C GLY A 154 17.21 -10.26 -16.07
N ILE A 155 16.39 -11.29 -16.37
CA ILE A 155 15.20 -11.17 -17.24
C ILE A 155 14.18 -10.16 -16.69
N GLU A 156 14.10 -10.00 -15.37
CA GLU A 156 13.22 -9.04 -14.69
C GLU A 156 13.52 -7.59 -15.13
N ARG A 157 14.79 -7.18 -15.24
CA ARG A 157 15.19 -5.86 -15.76
C ARG A 157 14.73 -5.63 -17.21
N CYS A 158 14.78 -6.67 -18.05
CA CYS A 158 14.31 -6.61 -19.44
C CYS A 158 12.78 -6.55 -19.55
N LEU A 159 12.07 -7.12 -18.57
CA LEU A 159 10.62 -7.10 -18.55
C LEU A 159 10.06 -5.82 -17.91
N VAL A 160 10.80 -5.19 -16.99
CA VAL A 160 10.41 -3.89 -16.42
C VAL A 160 10.67 -2.69 -17.33
N SER A 161 11.60 -2.82 -18.26
CA SER A 161 11.80 -1.83 -19.33
C SER A 161 10.67 -1.81 -20.36
N VAL A 162 9.70 -2.74 -20.30
CA VAL A 162 8.47 -2.69 -21.08
C VAL A 162 7.36 -2.04 -20.24
N PRO A 163 6.86 -0.85 -20.64
CA PRO A 163 5.77 -0.18 -19.94
C PRO A 163 4.60 -1.15 -19.77
N LYS A 164 4.08 -1.26 -18.54
CA LYS A 164 2.97 -2.14 -18.11
C LYS A 164 3.31 -3.62 -17.85
N VAL A 165 4.37 -4.19 -18.42
CA VAL A 165 4.77 -5.60 -18.17
C VAL A 165 5.63 -5.71 -16.91
N GLY A 166 6.49 -4.70 -16.66
CA GLY A 166 7.25 -4.59 -15.41
C GLY A 166 6.41 -4.53 -14.16
N LEU A 167 5.37 -3.70 -14.20
CA LEU A 167 4.43 -3.56 -13.09
C LEU A 167 3.74 -4.90 -12.82
N LEU A 168 3.30 -5.61 -13.86
CA LEU A 168 2.65 -6.91 -13.72
C LEU A 168 3.55 -8.00 -13.11
N LEU A 169 4.87 -7.88 -13.28
CA LEU A 169 5.86 -8.85 -12.81
C LEU A 169 6.43 -8.51 -11.43
N LEU A 170 6.58 -7.22 -11.09
CA LEU A 170 6.89 -6.78 -9.72
C LEU A 170 5.75 -7.11 -8.75
N MET A 171 4.53 -7.25 -9.27
CA MET A 171 3.32 -7.68 -8.55
C MET A 171 3.17 -9.20 -8.47
N TYR A 172 4.16 -9.98 -8.92
CA TYR A 172 4.17 -11.45 -8.81
C TYR A 172 5.12 -11.88 -7.69
N PRO A 173 4.68 -12.71 -6.71
CA PRO A 173 3.51 -13.62 -6.75
C PRO A 173 2.22 -13.10 -6.09
N GLU A 174 2.18 -11.86 -5.59
CA GLU A 174 1.07 -11.33 -4.77
C GLU A 174 0.64 -9.95 -5.27
N ILE A 175 -0.47 -9.88 -6.03
CA ILE A 175 -0.95 -8.66 -6.71
C ILE A 175 -1.26 -7.50 -5.75
N ILE A 176 -1.58 -7.78 -4.48
CA ILE A 176 -1.57 -6.85 -3.33
C ILE A 176 -1.38 -7.72 -2.09
N LYS A 177 -0.47 -7.35 -1.17
CA LYS A 177 -0.20 -8.10 0.06
C LYS A 177 -1.10 -7.67 1.21
N PHE A 178 -1.48 -8.64 2.05
CA PHE A 178 -2.03 -8.31 3.36
C PHE A 178 -0.96 -7.63 4.23
N PRO A 179 -1.36 -6.74 5.17
CA PRO A 179 -0.45 -6.13 6.14
C PRO A 179 0.54 -7.11 6.81
N CYS A 180 0.08 -8.28 7.25
CA CYS A 180 0.95 -9.30 7.83
C CYS A 180 1.98 -9.86 6.84
N GLU A 181 1.67 -9.95 5.55
CA GLU A 181 2.59 -10.40 4.51
C GLU A 181 3.64 -9.34 4.17
N THR A 182 3.23 -8.07 4.10
CA THR A 182 4.15 -6.93 3.97
C THR A 182 5.13 -6.91 5.13
N MET A 183 4.62 -7.12 6.36
CA MET A 183 5.46 -7.22 7.55
C MET A 183 6.42 -8.41 7.47
N ARG A 184 5.93 -9.61 7.18
CA ARG A 184 6.78 -10.82 7.05
C ARG A 184 7.89 -10.63 6.01
N THR A 185 7.59 -10.02 4.88
CA THR A 185 8.54 -9.86 3.77
C THR A 185 9.43 -8.64 3.92
N GLN A 186 9.10 -7.70 4.81
CA GLN A 186 9.73 -6.38 4.93
C GLN A 186 9.79 -5.64 3.58
N HIS A 187 8.83 -5.91 2.70
CA HIS A 187 8.88 -5.50 1.32
C HIS A 187 7.48 -5.21 0.78
N GLY A 188 7.27 -4.02 0.25
CA GLY A 188 5.98 -3.64 -0.32
C GLY A 188 6.02 -2.37 -1.16
N ASP A 189 5.14 -2.32 -2.16
CA ASP A 189 4.92 -1.13 -2.97
C ASP A 189 4.09 -0.06 -2.22
N CYS A 190 3.60 0.95 -2.94
CA CYS A 190 2.81 2.04 -2.36
C CYS A 190 1.53 1.55 -1.68
N THR A 191 0.87 0.54 -2.24
CA THR A 191 -0.35 -0.02 -1.69
C THR A 191 -0.02 -0.89 -0.47
N ASP A 192 0.92 -1.81 -0.61
CA ASP A 192 1.34 -2.71 0.48
C ASP A 192 1.74 -1.92 1.75
N LYS A 193 2.54 -0.85 1.59
CA LYS A 193 2.97 0.02 2.70
C LYS A 193 1.82 0.86 3.26
N ALA A 194 0.93 1.38 2.42
CA ALA A 194 -0.24 2.13 2.88
C ALA A 194 -1.24 1.26 3.66
N LEU A 195 -1.46 0.01 3.22
CA LEU A 195 -2.29 -0.96 3.93
C LEU A 195 -1.68 -1.30 5.29
N LEU A 196 -0.38 -1.62 5.34
CA LEU A 196 0.31 -1.90 6.61
C LEU A 196 0.21 -0.70 7.58
N LEU A 197 0.55 0.51 7.14
CA LEU A 197 0.48 1.70 7.98
C LEU A 197 -0.95 1.95 8.50
N SER A 198 -1.95 1.82 7.63
CA SER A 198 -3.36 2.02 8.02
C SER A 198 -3.81 0.98 9.03
N THR A 199 -3.40 -0.27 8.89
CA THR A 199 -3.69 -1.33 9.86
C THR A 199 -3.09 -1.04 11.22
N LEU A 200 -1.80 -0.69 11.28
CA LEU A 200 -1.12 -0.37 12.53
C LEU A 200 -1.78 0.83 13.24
N LEU A 201 -2.11 1.89 12.49
CA LEU A 201 -2.84 3.03 13.02
C LEU A 201 -4.26 2.64 13.50
N LYS A 202 -4.98 1.80 12.75
CA LYS A 202 -6.33 1.36 13.13
C LYS A 202 -6.32 0.47 14.38
N MET A 203 -5.30 -0.39 14.53
CA MET A 203 -5.07 -1.19 15.76
C MET A 203 -4.91 -0.28 16.98
N GLU A 204 -4.19 0.83 16.82
CA GLU A 204 -3.98 1.86 17.85
C GLU A 204 -5.14 2.85 18.01
N GLY A 205 -6.27 2.59 17.34
CA GLY A 205 -7.50 3.37 17.49
C GLY A 205 -7.51 4.72 16.79
N TYR A 206 -6.57 4.99 15.88
CA TYR A 206 -6.64 6.19 15.04
C TYR A 206 -7.75 6.06 13.98
N GLU A 207 -8.36 7.19 13.65
CA GLU A 207 -9.26 7.30 12.51
C GLU A 207 -8.43 7.53 11.25
N VAL A 208 -8.53 6.60 10.29
CA VAL A 208 -7.72 6.58 9.07
C VAL A 208 -8.58 6.37 7.83
N ALA A 209 -8.12 6.88 6.71
CA ALA A 209 -8.67 6.64 5.38
C ALA A 209 -7.55 6.26 4.41
N ILE A 210 -7.86 5.45 3.41
CA ILE A 210 -6.95 5.17 2.29
C ILE A 210 -7.28 6.16 1.18
N GLY A 211 -6.26 6.85 0.70
CA GLY A 211 -6.31 7.75 -0.42
C GLY A 211 -5.62 7.16 -1.65
N SER A 212 -6.09 7.56 -2.82
CA SER A 212 -5.48 7.25 -4.11
C SER A 212 -5.36 8.52 -4.94
N ALA A 213 -4.21 8.67 -5.60
CA ALA A 213 -3.85 9.79 -6.46
C ALA A 213 -3.32 9.26 -7.79
N PRO A 214 -3.50 9.97 -8.91
CA PRO A 214 -2.91 9.57 -10.18
C PRO A 214 -1.37 9.66 -10.10
N SER A 215 -0.69 8.62 -10.55
CA SER A 215 0.77 8.58 -10.72
C SER A 215 1.15 8.83 -12.18
N MET A 216 2.24 9.57 -12.40
CA MET A 216 2.67 10.04 -13.71
C MET A 216 4.16 9.80 -13.91
N THR A 217 4.54 9.10 -14.97
CA THR A 217 5.94 8.91 -15.35
C THR A 217 6.31 9.82 -16.51
N VAL A 218 7.61 9.99 -16.78
CA VAL A 218 8.09 10.70 -17.97
C VAL A 218 8.45 9.68 -19.05
N ASN A 219 7.85 9.80 -20.23
CA ASN A 219 8.17 8.95 -21.37
C ASN A 219 9.55 9.29 -21.97
N THR A 220 10.03 8.50 -22.93
CA THR A 220 11.34 8.71 -23.59
C THR A 220 11.50 10.05 -24.30
N ASN A 221 10.38 10.75 -24.59
CA ASN A 221 10.36 12.06 -25.23
C ASN A 221 10.32 13.22 -24.21
N GLY A 222 10.37 12.94 -22.91
CA GLY A 222 10.30 13.95 -21.86
C GLY A 222 8.87 14.38 -21.50
N GLU A 223 7.85 13.68 -21.99
CA GLU A 223 6.44 14.03 -21.72
C GLU A 223 5.90 13.25 -20.52
N TYR A 224 5.11 13.91 -19.68
CA TYR A 224 4.39 13.23 -18.60
C TYR A 224 3.28 12.34 -19.17
N VAL A 225 3.31 11.06 -18.80
CA VAL A 225 2.31 10.06 -19.16
C VAL A 225 1.78 9.38 -17.91
N TRP A 226 0.50 9.05 -17.93
CA TRP A 226 -0.14 8.35 -16.82
C TRP A 226 0.48 6.96 -16.60
N PHE A 227 0.87 6.70 -15.35
CA PHE A 227 1.59 5.50 -14.92
C PHE A 227 0.79 4.59 -13.97
N GLY A 228 -0.39 5.04 -13.53
CA GLY A 228 -1.24 4.26 -12.65
C GLY A 228 -1.81 5.11 -11.52
N TYR A 229 -2.14 4.45 -10.42
CA TYR A 229 -2.60 5.10 -9.19
C TYR A 229 -1.60 4.83 -8.08
N HIS A 230 -1.29 5.88 -7.33
CA HIS A 230 -0.51 5.86 -6.11
C HIS A 230 -1.43 5.81 -4.89
N THR A 231 -1.09 5.01 -3.90
CA THR A 231 -1.89 4.83 -2.67
C THR A 231 -1.18 5.48 -1.50
N TYR A 232 -1.92 6.24 -0.69
CA TYR A 232 -1.41 6.94 0.49
C TYR A 232 -2.40 6.82 1.66
N VAL A 233 -1.98 7.19 2.86
CA VAL A 233 -2.80 7.16 4.06
C VAL A 233 -3.23 8.57 4.45
N LEU A 234 -4.47 8.71 4.89
CA LEU A 234 -5.00 9.92 5.52
C LEU A 234 -5.22 9.62 7.00
N LEU A 235 -4.54 10.35 7.87
CA LEU A 235 -4.72 10.28 9.32
C LEU A 235 -5.53 11.50 9.79
N LYS A 236 -6.58 11.26 10.57
CA LYS A 236 -7.36 12.33 11.19
C LYS A 236 -6.50 13.07 12.21
N ASP A 237 -6.45 14.39 12.10
CA ASP A 237 -5.83 15.24 13.12
C ASP A 237 -6.73 15.26 14.37
N GLU A 238 -6.22 14.72 15.48
CA GLU A 238 -6.92 14.64 16.77
C GLU A 238 -6.90 15.97 17.56
N GLY A 239 -6.37 17.05 16.97
CA GLY A 239 -6.28 18.38 17.61
C GLY A 239 -4.85 18.91 17.74
N TRP A 240 -3.89 18.30 17.06
CA TRP A 240 -2.48 18.68 17.02
C TRP A 240 -2.22 19.93 16.17
N GLY A 241 -3.15 20.30 15.27
CA GLY A 241 -3.09 21.52 14.47
C GLY A 241 -2.15 21.42 13.26
N ILE A 242 -1.84 20.19 12.82
CA ILE A 242 -0.94 19.90 11.70
C ILE A 242 -1.67 19.37 10.46
N GLY A 243 -2.93 18.96 10.61
CA GLY A 243 -3.80 18.58 9.51
C GLY A 243 -4.03 19.76 8.57
N LYS A 244 -3.82 19.54 7.26
CA LYS A 244 -3.90 20.59 6.24
C LYS A 244 -5.06 20.39 5.27
N LEU A 245 -5.67 19.21 5.26
CA LEU A 245 -6.78 18.88 4.38
C LEU A 245 -8.11 18.94 5.13
N GLU A 246 -9.06 19.66 4.55
CA GLU A 246 -10.46 19.61 4.97
C GLU A 246 -11.26 18.85 3.90
N LEU A 247 -11.69 17.65 4.27
CA LEU A 247 -12.40 16.73 3.37
C LEU A 247 -13.87 16.70 3.77
N LYS A 248 -14.75 16.74 2.77
CA LYS A 248 -16.21 16.75 3.01
C LYS A 248 -16.74 15.32 3.20
N GLU A 249 -16.76 14.57 2.12
CA GLU A 249 -17.28 13.19 2.06
C GLU A 249 -16.29 12.29 1.31
N ASP A 250 -16.26 11.02 1.69
CA ASP A 250 -15.47 9.98 1.04
C ASP A 250 -16.19 9.37 -0.17
N ILE A 251 -15.53 8.45 -0.87
CA ILE A 251 -16.12 7.77 -2.06
C ILE A 251 -17.34 6.90 -1.74
N PHE A 252 -17.61 6.62 -0.48
CA PHE A 252 -18.79 5.86 -0.03
C PHE A 252 -19.91 6.78 0.45
N GLY A 253 -19.68 8.09 0.53
CA GLY A 253 -20.62 9.09 1.03
C GLY A 253 -20.55 9.30 2.54
N HIS A 254 -19.55 8.75 3.23
CA HIS A 254 -19.33 9.00 4.64
C HIS A 254 -18.75 10.39 4.86
N LYS A 255 -19.22 11.09 5.88
CA LYS A 255 -18.64 12.38 6.28
C LYS A 255 -17.25 12.16 6.84
N MET A 256 -16.26 12.84 6.25
CA MET A 256 -14.89 12.77 6.73
C MET A 256 -14.68 13.67 7.96
N GLY A 257 -15.20 14.89 7.95
CA GLY A 257 -15.12 15.84 9.06
C GLY A 257 -13.69 16.21 9.52
N GLY A 258 -13.55 17.30 10.27
CA GLY A 258 -12.26 17.75 10.82
C GLY A 258 -11.14 17.95 9.77
N ARG A 259 -9.88 17.84 10.22
CA ARG A 259 -8.69 18.06 9.38
C ARG A 259 -7.86 16.79 9.26
N TRP A 260 -7.24 16.59 8.11
CA TRP A 260 -6.52 15.36 7.78
C TRP A 260 -5.07 15.63 7.41
N ILE A 261 -4.23 14.66 7.73
CA ILE A 261 -2.80 14.62 7.46
C ILE A 261 -2.56 13.55 6.40
N ILE A 262 -1.83 13.88 5.34
CA ILE A 262 -1.35 12.86 4.40
C ILE A 262 -0.10 12.22 4.99
N LEU A 263 -0.13 10.90 5.07
CA LEU A 263 1.01 10.06 5.39
C LEU A 263 1.32 9.21 4.16
N ASP A 264 2.45 9.51 3.54
CA ASP A 264 2.89 8.84 2.32
C ASP A 264 4.20 8.10 2.60
N PRO A 265 4.18 6.77 2.78
CA PRO A 265 5.32 6.02 3.25
C PRO A 265 6.34 5.71 2.14
N ILE A 266 6.08 6.07 0.87
CA ILE A 266 7.07 5.85 -0.20
C ILE A 266 8.05 7.02 -0.35
N TYR A 267 7.67 8.24 0.06
CA TYR A 267 8.54 9.43 0.01
C TYR A 267 9.59 9.44 1.12
N SER A 268 10.49 8.47 1.07
CA SER A 268 11.60 8.27 2.00
C SER A 268 12.94 8.67 1.36
N PRO A 269 14.00 8.89 2.15
CA PRO A 269 15.32 9.29 1.65
C PRO A 269 15.88 8.41 0.54
N ARG A 270 15.67 7.09 0.58
CA ARG A 270 16.18 6.18 -0.47
C ARG A 270 15.37 6.20 -1.76
N HIS A 271 14.10 6.61 -1.70
CA HIS A 271 13.16 6.36 -2.78
C HIS A 271 12.68 7.65 -3.47
N PHE A 272 12.72 8.81 -2.80
CA PHE A 272 12.09 10.05 -3.31
C PHE A 272 12.62 10.51 -4.68
N ASP A 273 13.92 10.34 -4.96
CA ASP A 273 14.54 10.68 -6.26
C ASP A 273 14.00 9.84 -7.44
N ARG A 274 13.38 8.70 -7.12
CA ARG A 274 12.81 7.75 -8.08
C ARG A 274 11.30 7.86 -8.18
N ILE A 275 10.66 8.67 -7.32
CA ILE A 275 9.22 8.90 -7.34
C ILE A 275 8.91 9.92 -8.41
N GLN A 276 8.23 9.45 -9.45
CA GLN A 276 7.67 10.29 -10.48
C GLN A 276 6.19 10.47 -10.18
N LEU A 277 5.88 11.49 -9.37
CA LEU A 277 4.52 11.95 -9.12
C LEU A 277 4.42 13.42 -9.53
N LEU A 278 3.18 13.89 -9.75
CA LEU A 278 2.92 15.27 -10.19
C LEU A 278 3.51 16.30 -9.20
N GLY A 279 4.14 17.35 -9.73
CA GLY A 279 4.76 18.39 -8.90
C GLY A 279 6.12 18.01 -8.29
N GLY A 280 6.71 16.89 -8.70
CA GLY A 280 8.03 16.44 -8.23
C GLY A 280 8.01 15.83 -6.82
N GLY A 281 9.18 15.58 -6.26
CA GLY A 281 9.32 14.93 -4.96
C GLY A 281 10.37 15.56 -4.05
N LYS A 282 10.07 15.53 -2.75
CA LYS A 282 11.04 15.67 -1.66
C LYS A 282 10.79 14.51 -0.69
N VAL A 283 11.76 14.20 0.17
CA VAL A 283 11.45 13.39 1.36
C VAL A 283 10.30 14.05 2.10
N LEU A 284 9.27 13.26 2.45
CA LEU A 284 8.14 13.74 3.22
C LEU A 284 8.33 13.35 4.68
N GLU A 285 8.28 14.37 5.53
CA GLU A 285 8.24 14.21 6.98
C GLU A 285 6.78 14.12 7.46
N PHE A 286 6.58 13.64 8.69
CA PHE A 286 5.23 13.54 9.24
C PHE A 286 4.54 14.92 9.29
N GLY A 287 3.37 15.05 8.66
CA GLY A 287 2.64 16.32 8.56
C GLY A 287 3.00 17.17 7.34
N ASP A 288 3.94 16.74 6.52
CA ASP A 288 4.19 17.36 5.22
C ASP A 288 3.00 17.16 4.27
N THR A 289 2.89 18.08 3.32
CA THR A 289 1.93 17.96 2.22
C THR A 289 2.72 17.63 0.96
N PRO A 290 2.42 16.51 0.29
CA PRO A 290 3.03 16.21 -1.00
C PRO A 290 2.74 17.30 -2.04
N ASN A 291 3.68 17.53 -2.95
CA ASN A 291 3.55 18.58 -3.98
C ASN A 291 2.37 18.33 -4.93
N TRP A 292 2.00 17.07 -5.16
CA TRP A 292 0.87 16.70 -6.02
C TRP A 292 -0.49 17.18 -5.50
N VAL A 293 -0.64 17.50 -4.22
CA VAL A 293 -1.89 18.00 -3.62
C VAL A 293 -2.26 19.39 -4.14
N GLY A 294 -1.26 20.22 -4.45
CA GLY A 294 -1.43 21.59 -4.92
C GLY A 294 -1.19 21.77 -6.42
N TYR A 295 -0.91 20.69 -7.14
CA TYR A 295 -0.52 20.76 -8.55
C TYR A 295 -1.71 21.21 -9.42
N LYS A 296 -1.50 22.30 -10.16
CA LYS A 296 -2.44 22.87 -11.14
C LYS A 296 -1.69 23.04 -12.45
N ASP A 297 -2.07 22.28 -13.47
CA ASP A 297 -1.58 22.48 -14.83
C ASP A 297 -2.79 22.77 -15.74
N GLU A 298 -2.73 23.89 -16.45
CA GLU A 298 -3.77 24.38 -17.36
C GLU A 298 -3.73 23.67 -18.73
N THR A 299 -2.64 22.95 -19.04
CA THR A 299 -2.44 22.22 -20.30
C THR A 299 -2.80 20.74 -20.20
N PHE A 300 -2.82 20.20 -18.98
CA PHE A 300 -3.29 18.86 -18.71
C PHE A 300 -4.79 18.86 -18.47
N ILE A 301 -5.47 17.83 -19.00
CA ILE A 301 -6.90 17.53 -18.82
C ILE A 301 -7.33 18.00 -17.42
N PRO A 302 -8.39 18.82 -17.28
CA PRO A 302 -8.73 19.39 -15.99
C PRO A 302 -8.82 18.27 -14.96
N LEU A 303 -7.82 18.21 -14.07
CA LEU A 303 -7.66 17.30 -12.93
C LEU A 303 -8.75 17.53 -11.87
N ASN A 304 -9.85 18.18 -12.26
CA ASN A 304 -10.98 18.50 -11.43
C ASN A 304 -11.79 17.20 -11.23
N GLU A 305 -11.79 16.74 -9.98
CA GLU A 305 -12.78 15.85 -9.37
C GLU A 305 -12.70 14.34 -9.68
N VAL A 306 -12.04 13.89 -10.76
CA VAL A 306 -12.15 12.47 -11.18
C VAL A 306 -11.00 11.56 -10.70
N LEU A 307 -9.81 12.07 -10.37
CA LEU A 307 -8.61 11.22 -10.21
C LEU A 307 -8.15 10.98 -8.77
N PHE A 308 -8.61 11.79 -7.82
CA PHE A 308 -8.36 11.56 -6.40
C PHE A 308 -9.56 10.86 -5.79
N SER A 309 -9.32 9.81 -5.02
CA SER A 309 -10.36 9.13 -4.25
C SER A 309 -9.82 8.82 -2.87
N TYR A 310 -10.68 8.89 -1.87
CA TYR A 310 -10.34 8.43 -0.53
C TYR A 310 -11.56 7.76 0.09
N GLY A 311 -11.33 6.70 0.87
CA GLY A 311 -12.36 5.94 1.57
C GLY A 311 -12.00 5.78 3.03
N LEU A 312 -12.93 6.12 3.93
CA LEU A 312 -12.75 5.92 5.35
C LEU A 312 -12.54 4.42 5.64
N VAL A 313 -11.62 4.09 6.53
CA VAL A 313 -11.39 2.71 6.95
C VAL A 313 -12.34 2.39 8.10
N ASN A 314 -13.38 1.62 7.82
CA ASN A 314 -14.38 1.22 8.79
C ASN A 314 -15.11 -0.08 8.40
N GLU A 315 -15.78 -0.68 9.37
CA GLU A 315 -16.50 -1.94 9.26
C GLU A 315 -17.77 -1.83 8.41
N GLU A 316 -18.37 -0.64 8.29
CA GLU A 316 -19.57 -0.40 7.47
C GLU A 316 -19.29 -0.54 5.97
N VAL A 317 -18.12 -0.09 5.51
CA VAL A 317 -17.68 -0.19 4.10
C VAL A 317 -17.64 -1.64 3.62
N ILE A 318 -17.30 -2.58 4.51
CA ILE A 318 -17.04 -3.98 4.15
C ILE A 318 -18.19 -4.92 4.47
N SER A 319 -19.32 -4.40 4.94
CA SER A 319 -20.47 -5.22 5.39
C SER A 319 -21.04 -6.13 4.30
N ASN A 320 -20.75 -5.83 3.03
CA ASN A 320 -21.22 -6.57 1.87
C ASN A 320 -20.14 -7.47 1.23
N VAL A 321 -18.91 -7.47 1.75
CA VAL A 321 -17.88 -8.41 1.32
C VAL A 321 -18.18 -9.74 2.00
N PRO A 322 -18.56 -10.78 1.24
CA PRO A 322 -18.85 -12.07 1.85
C PRO A 322 -17.59 -12.52 2.59
N PRO A 323 -17.68 -12.88 3.89
CA PRO A 323 -16.56 -13.56 4.52
C PRO A 323 -16.26 -14.80 3.69
N LEU A 324 -14.98 -15.14 3.51
CA LEU A 324 -14.63 -16.46 3.04
C LEU A 324 -15.10 -17.46 4.09
N ILE A 325 -16.32 -17.96 3.93
CA ILE A 325 -16.84 -19.07 4.72
C ILE A 325 -15.98 -20.26 4.31
N ARG A 326 -15.05 -20.65 5.20
CA ARG A 326 -14.29 -21.90 5.05
C ARG A 326 -15.26 -23.00 4.64
N CYS A 327 -15.04 -23.58 3.45
CA CYS A 327 -15.52 -24.91 3.18
C CYS A 327 -15.10 -25.81 4.34
N ARG A 328 -16.06 -26.59 4.82
CA ARG A 328 -16.06 -27.35 6.08
C ARG A 328 -14.79 -28.15 6.33
N ARG A 329 -14.52 -28.30 7.64
CA ARG A 329 -13.62 -29.27 8.30
C ARG A 329 -13.42 -30.58 7.55
#